data_AF-A0A5C5FSB4-F1
#
_entry.id   AF-A0A5C5FSB4-F1
#
_cell.length_a   1.000
_cell.length_b   1.000
_cell.length_c   1.000
_cell.angle_alpha   90.00
_cell.angle_beta   90.00
_cell.angle_gamma   90.00
#
_symmetry.space_group_name_H-M   'P 1'
#
loop_
_entity.id
_entity.type
_entity.pdbx_description
1 polymer ?
#
loop_
_entity_poly.entity_id
_entity_poly.type
_entity_poly.pdbx_seq_one_letter_code
_entity_poly.pdbx_strand_id
1 'polypeptide(L)'
;MGRKKNQKAVPKTKVDASLLAGAATYEVGMPRKRFYRQRAHANPLSIHHLEYPPSPAQMDWSTHFPTYFAPPPSEGEGSPSLKGKKVEFADVGCGFGGLSISLAPLFPETLML
;
A
#
# COMPACT_ATOMS: atom_id res chain seq x y z
N MET A 1 32.33 13.62 44.48
CA MET A 1 31.97 12.36 43.77
C MET A 1 31.12 12.69 42.55
N GLY A 2 31.72 12.76 41.35
CA GLY A 2 30.99 13.01 40.10
C GLY A 2 30.83 11.72 39.30
N ARG A 3 29.58 11.30 39.03
CA ARG A 3 29.27 10.12 38.20
C ARG A 3 29.63 10.41 36.73
N LYS A 4 30.64 9.73 36.19
CA LYS A 4 30.94 9.72 34.74
C LYS A 4 29.86 8.94 34.00
N LYS A 5 29.17 9.58 33.04
CA LYS A 5 28.23 8.89 32.12
C LYS A 5 29.03 8.13 31.07
N ASN A 6 28.90 6.81 31.05
CA ASN A 6 29.41 5.95 29.97
C ASN A 6 28.58 6.20 28.69
N GLN A 7 29.18 6.83 27.68
CA GLN A 7 28.63 6.86 26.33
C GLN A 7 29.01 5.54 25.65
N LYS A 8 28.07 4.60 25.52
CA LYS A 8 28.24 3.46 24.62
C LYS A 8 28.02 3.97 23.19
N ALA A 9 29.01 3.78 22.33
CA ALA A 9 28.91 4.10 20.92
C ALA A 9 27.84 3.23 20.25
N VAL A 10 26.79 3.87 19.72
CA VAL A 10 25.80 3.21 18.86
C VAL A 10 26.49 2.90 17.54
N PRO A 11 26.42 1.65 17.02
CA PRO A 11 27.03 1.31 15.75
C PRO A 11 26.37 2.13 14.64
N LYS A 12 27.17 2.91 13.91
CA LYS A 12 26.71 3.63 12.72
C LYS A 12 26.45 2.62 11.62
N THR A 13 25.21 2.19 11.46
CA THR A 13 24.76 1.49 10.25
C THR A 13 25.06 2.38 9.06
N LYS A 14 25.82 1.87 8.09
CA LYS A 14 26.08 2.56 6.83
C LYS A 14 24.74 2.65 6.09
N VAL A 15 24.10 3.80 6.18
CA VAL A 15 22.87 4.08 5.44
C VAL A 15 23.28 4.19 3.97
N ASP A 16 22.73 3.33 3.12
CA ASP A 16 23.02 3.35 1.69
C ASP A 16 22.55 4.69 1.10
N ALA A 17 23.48 5.47 0.54
CA ALA A 17 23.19 6.79 0.01
C ALA A 17 22.22 6.75 -1.18
N SER A 18 22.09 5.61 -1.86
CA SER A 18 21.10 5.42 -2.93
C SER A 18 19.65 5.43 -2.39
N LEU A 19 19.43 5.03 -1.14
CA LEU A 19 18.12 5.11 -0.46
C LEU A 19 17.74 6.55 -0.08
N LEU A 20 18.71 7.48 -0.06
CA LEU A 20 18.49 8.92 0.16
C LEU A 20 18.41 9.72 -1.14
N ALA A 21 18.48 9.07 -2.31
CA ALA A 21 18.29 9.77 -3.58
C ALA A 21 16.86 10.33 -3.65
N GLY A 22 16.73 11.66 -3.59
CA GLY A 22 15.44 12.36 -3.50
C GLY A 22 15.02 12.77 -2.07
N ALA A 23 15.87 12.56 -1.07
CA ALA A 23 15.63 13.07 0.28
C ALA A 23 15.56 14.60 0.28
N ALA A 24 14.54 15.13 0.95
CA ALA A 24 14.28 16.55 0.97
C ALA A 24 15.44 17.35 1.60
N THR A 25 15.88 18.38 0.90
CA THR A 25 16.88 19.35 1.36
C THR A 25 16.18 20.66 1.74
N TYR A 26 16.93 21.65 2.24
CA TYR A 26 16.37 22.99 2.46
C TYR A 26 16.00 23.70 1.14
N GLU A 27 16.66 23.33 0.03
CA GLU A 27 16.37 23.78 -1.35
C GLU A 27 15.14 23.06 -1.93
N VAL A 28 15.05 21.74 -1.74
CA VAL A 28 13.92 20.91 -2.16
C VAL A 28 13.04 20.69 -0.93
N GLY A 29 12.28 21.71 -0.56
CA GLY A 29 11.66 21.88 0.76
C GLY A 29 11.09 20.62 1.41
N MET A 30 11.29 20.50 2.73
CA MET A 30 10.87 19.34 3.52
C MET A 30 9.42 18.91 3.25
N PRO A 31 9.13 17.59 3.23
CA PRO A 31 7.79 17.07 2.97
C PRO A 31 6.80 17.68 3.95
N ARG A 32 5.88 18.50 3.46
CA ARG A 32 4.95 19.21 4.34
C ARG A 32 3.90 18.22 4.82
N LYS A 33 3.83 17.98 6.13
CA LYS A 33 2.89 17.05 6.78
C LYS A 33 1.47 17.09 6.21
N ARG A 34 0.95 18.27 5.83
CA ARG A 34 -0.39 18.44 5.23
C ARG A 34 -0.61 17.69 3.91
N PHE A 35 0.44 17.47 3.13
CA PHE A 35 0.41 16.80 1.83
C PHE A 35 0.57 15.28 1.93
N TYR A 36 0.98 14.77 3.09
CA TYR A 36 1.22 13.34 3.34
C TYR A 36 0.26 12.76 4.39
N ARG A 37 -0.74 13.53 4.83
CA ARG A 37 -1.82 13.00 5.67
C ARG A 37 -2.81 12.28 4.78
N GLN A 38 -2.98 10.99 5.04
CA GLN A 38 -4.13 10.27 4.52
C GLN A 38 -5.41 10.89 5.08
N ARG A 39 -6.41 11.03 4.23
CA ARG A 39 -7.76 11.42 4.63
C ARG A 39 -8.60 10.17 4.63
N ALA A 40 -9.00 9.73 5.82
CA ALA A 40 -9.78 8.50 5.98
C ALA A 40 -11.21 8.58 5.42
N HIS A 41 -11.69 9.78 5.10
CA HIS A 41 -13.02 10.00 4.53
C HIS A 41 -12.90 10.30 3.04
N ALA A 42 -13.36 9.37 2.21
CA ALA A 42 -13.91 9.75 0.91
C ALA A 42 -15.19 10.54 1.20
N ASN A 43 -15.28 11.77 0.69
CA ASN A 43 -16.53 12.52 0.80
C ASN A 43 -17.52 11.85 -0.17
N PRO A 44 -18.65 11.28 0.28
CA PRO A 44 -19.57 10.58 -0.61
C PRO A 44 -20.17 11.50 -1.69
N LEU A 45 -20.14 12.82 -1.46
CA LEU A 45 -20.62 13.83 -2.41
C LEU A 45 -19.52 14.39 -3.31
N SER A 46 -18.25 14.01 -3.11
CA SER A 46 -17.23 14.38 -4.09
C SER A 46 -17.34 13.48 -5.31
N ILE A 47 -17.25 14.10 -6.48
CA ILE A 47 -17.24 13.42 -7.77
C ILE A 47 -15.89 12.71 -7.87
N HIS A 48 -15.85 11.45 -7.49
CA HIS A 48 -14.70 10.58 -7.70
C HIS A 48 -14.86 9.91 -9.07
N HIS A 49 -13.85 10.02 -9.93
CA HIS A 49 -13.79 9.27 -11.19
C HIS A 49 -13.25 7.85 -10.98
N LEU A 50 -13.78 7.18 -9.96
CA LEU A 50 -13.45 5.80 -9.64
C LEU A 50 -14.56 4.92 -10.22
N GLU A 51 -14.16 3.92 -10.99
CA GLU A 51 -15.07 2.93 -11.51
C GLU A 51 -15.36 1.91 -10.41
N TYR A 52 -16.65 1.74 -10.10
CA TYR A 52 -17.11 0.73 -9.16
C TYR A 52 -18.01 -0.23 -9.91
N PRO A 53 -17.66 -1.53 -10.00
CA PRO A 53 -18.53 -2.49 -10.64
C PRO A 53 -19.88 -2.55 -9.89
N PRO A 54 -21.01 -2.68 -10.59
CA PRO A 54 -22.34 -2.75 -9.97
C PRO A 54 -22.51 -3.91 -8.99
N SER A 55 -21.74 -4.99 -9.18
CA SER A 55 -21.72 -6.14 -8.29
C SER A 55 -20.31 -6.74 -8.17
N PRO A 56 -20.01 -7.45 -7.07
CA PRO A 56 -18.71 -8.11 -6.89
C PRO A 56 -18.35 -9.11 -8.00
N ALA A 57 -19.36 -9.72 -8.64
CA ALA A 57 -19.18 -10.67 -9.73
C ALA A 57 -18.64 -10.02 -11.02
N GLN A 58 -18.73 -8.69 -11.13
CA GLN A 58 -18.29 -7.91 -12.30
C GLN A 58 -16.95 -7.20 -12.04
N MET A 59 -16.26 -7.52 -10.94
CA MET A 59 -14.97 -6.92 -10.61
C MET A 59 -13.87 -7.47 -11.52
N ASP A 60 -13.10 -6.56 -12.12
CA ASP A 60 -11.86 -6.90 -12.83
C ASP A 60 -10.68 -7.03 -11.85
N TRP A 61 -10.51 -8.24 -11.32
CA TRP A 61 -9.38 -8.59 -10.45
C TRP A 61 -8.05 -8.76 -11.19
N SER A 62 -8.06 -8.85 -12.52
CA SER A 62 -6.84 -9.05 -13.31
C SER A 62 -5.90 -7.85 -13.26
N THR A 63 -6.45 -6.66 -13.04
CA THR A 63 -5.70 -5.41 -12.84
C THR A 63 -4.86 -5.43 -11.55
N HIS A 64 -5.37 -6.07 -10.49
CA HIS A 64 -4.72 -6.15 -9.18
C HIS A 64 -3.86 -7.40 -9.03
N PHE A 65 -4.34 -8.54 -9.54
CA PHE A 65 -3.75 -9.87 -9.33
C PHE A 65 -3.60 -10.63 -10.67
N PRO A 66 -2.82 -10.12 -11.64
CA PRO A 66 -2.75 -10.68 -13.01
C PRO A 66 -2.23 -12.12 -13.07
N THR A 67 -1.52 -12.58 -12.04
CA THR A 67 -1.05 -13.98 -11.94
C THR A 67 -2.18 -14.97 -11.63
N TYR A 68 -3.29 -14.50 -11.05
CA TYR A 68 -4.37 -15.34 -10.52
C TYR A 68 -5.69 -15.18 -11.26
N PHE A 69 -5.84 -14.11 -12.04
CA PHE A 69 -7.05 -13.77 -12.77
C PHE A 69 -6.71 -13.37 -14.20
N ALA A 70 -7.52 -13.80 -15.16
CA ALA A 70 -7.45 -13.31 -16.53
C ALA A 70 -8.36 -12.09 -16.72
N PRO A 71 -8.10 -11.23 -17.72
CA PRO A 71 -8.98 -10.12 -18.05
C PRO A 71 -10.42 -10.57 -18.32
N PRO A 72 -11.42 -9.72 -18.03
CA PRO A 72 -12.80 -10.01 -18.38
C PRO A 72 -12.95 -10.33 -19.87
N PRO A 73 -13.76 -11.32 -20.25
CA PRO A 73 -13.96 -11.69 -21.66
C PRO A 73 -14.83 -10.69 -22.42
N SER A 74 -15.65 -9.91 -21.72
CA SER A 74 -16.53 -8.89 -22.28
C SER A 74 -16.78 -7.76 -21.27
N GLU A 75 -17.29 -6.62 -21.75
CA GLU A 75 -17.64 -5.50 -20.86
C GLU A 75 -18.79 -5.89 -19.93
N GLY A 76 -18.64 -5.60 -18.64
CA GLY A 76 -19.64 -5.92 -17.62
C GLY A 76 -19.55 -7.36 -17.08
N GLU A 77 -18.56 -8.14 -17.48
CA GLU A 77 -18.19 -9.40 -16.83
C GLU A 77 -17.02 -9.21 -15.86
N GLY A 78 -16.90 -10.09 -14.86
CA GLY A 78 -15.78 -10.09 -13.93
C GLY A 78 -14.61 -10.94 -14.43
N SER A 79 -13.45 -10.78 -13.80
CA SER A 79 -12.29 -11.60 -14.14
C SER A 79 -12.48 -13.06 -13.74
N PRO A 80 -12.31 -14.03 -14.66
CA PRO A 80 -12.26 -15.43 -14.30
C PRO A 80 -11.01 -15.76 -13.46
N SER A 81 -11.21 -16.54 -12.40
CA SER A 81 -10.12 -17.03 -11.55
C SER A 81 -9.41 -18.20 -12.21
N LEU A 82 -8.09 -18.07 -12.43
CA LEU A 82 -7.28 -19.08 -13.12
C LEU A 82 -6.89 -20.26 -12.21
N LYS A 83 -6.83 -20.04 -10.90
CA LYS A 83 -6.36 -21.02 -9.91
C LYS A 83 -7.36 -21.24 -8.76
N GLY A 84 -8.62 -20.84 -8.95
CA GLY A 84 -9.62 -20.84 -7.87
C GLY A 84 -9.29 -19.90 -6.71
N LYS A 85 -8.32 -18.99 -6.90
CA LYS A 85 -7.98 -17.95 -5.93
C LYS A 85 -9.05 -16.87 -5.93
N LYS A 86 -9.25 -16.26 -4.77
CA LYS A 86 -10.15 -15.12 -4.54
C LYS A 86 -9.45 -14.14 -3.60
N VAL A 87 -9.89 -12.89 -3.60
CA VAL A 87 -9.50 -11.95 -2.55
C VAL A 87 -10.16 -12.39 -1.25
N GLU A 88 -9.36 -12.51 -0.20
CA GLU A 88 -9.83 -13.04 1.08
C GLU A 88 -9.80 -11.96 2.17
N PHE A 89 -8.83 -11.04 2.10
CA PHE A 89 -8.66 -9.98 3.09
C PHE A 89 -8.90 -8.62 2.45
N ALA A 90 -9.61 -7.76 3.18
CA ALA A 90 -9.82 -6.36 2.82
C ALA A 90 -9.30 -5.45 3.95
N ASP A 91 -8.35 -4.58 3.64
CA ASP A 91 -7.79 -3.56 4.54
C ASP A 91 -8.54 -2.23 4.33
N VAL A 92 -9.64 -2.08 5.06
CA VAL A 92 -10.50 -0.89 4.96
C VAL A 92 -9.80 0.30 5.62
N GLY A 93 -9.44 1.28 4.80
CA GLY A 93 -8.65 2.41 5.27
C GLY A 93 -7.16 2.10 5.40
N CYS A 94 -6.63 1.23 4.52
CA CYS A 94 -5.24 0.79 4.46
C CYS A 94 -4.20 1.92 4.45
N GLY A 95 -4.60 3.11 4.00
CA GLY A 95 -3.76 4.28 4.06
C GLY A 95 -2.59 4.23 3.07
N PHE A 96 -1.39 3.96 3.59
CA PHE A 96 -0.18 3.73 2.78
C PHE A 96 0.15 2.23 2.71
N GLY A 97 -0.71 1.36 3.23
CA GLY A 97 -0.59 -0.10 3.11
C GLY A 97 0.38 -0.75 4.09
N GLY A 98 0.76 -0.07 5.18
CA GLY A 98 1.74 -0.60 6.14
C GLY A 98 1.30 -1.92 6.79
N LEU A 99 0.00 -2.08 7.03
CA LEU A 99 -0.57 -3.34 7.54
C LEU A 99 -0.48 -4.45 6.48
N SER A 100 -1.01 -4.22 5.28
CA SER A 100 -0.96 -5.21 4.18
C SER A 100 0.46 -5.66 3.85
N ILE A 101 1.43 -4.74 3.81
CA ILE A 101 2.86 -5.07 3.60
C ILE A 101 3.39 -5.98 4.71
N SER A 102 3.00 -5.71 5.96
CA SER A 102 3.45 -6.52 7.11
C SER A 102 2.80 -7.91 7.15
N LEU A 103 1.56 -8.04 6.64
CA LEU A 103 0.83 -9.30 6.59
C LEU A 103 1.24 -10.19 5.41
N ALA A 104 1.65 -9.62 4.28
CA ALA A 104 2.07 -10.36 3.09
C ALA A 104 3.08 -11.51 3.35
N PRO A 105 4.17 -11.33 4.13
CA PRO A 105 5.09 -12.43 4.43
C PRO A 105 4.51 -13.49 5.38
N LEU A 106 3.46 -13.16 6.16
CA LEU A 106 2.80 -14.09 7.09
C LEU A 106 1.74 -14.94 6.39
N PHE A 107 1.12 -14.40 5.34
CA PHE A 107 0.06 -15.03 4.56
C PHE A 107 0.39 -15.01 3.05
N PRO A 108 1.47 -15.70 2.61
CA PRO A 108 2.00 -15.57 1.25
C PRO A 108 1.04 -16.06 0.16
N GLU A 109 0.08 -16.90 0.53
CA GLU A 109 -0.91 -17.49 -0.38
C GLU A 109 -2.23 -16.75 -0.42
N THR A 110 -2.40 -15.73 0.42
CA THR A 110 -3.64 -14.98 0.60
C THR A 110 -3.62 -13.71 -0.24
N LEU A 111 -4.66 -13.50 -1.04
CA LEU A 111 -4.83 -12.25 -1.79
C LEU A 111 -5.49 -11.21 -0.90
N MET A 112 -4.83 -10.05 -0.77
CA MET A 112 -5.18 -8.97 0.14
C MET A 112 -5.31 -7.65 -0.62
N LEU A 113 -6.39 -6.92 -0.39
CA LEU A 113 -6.65 -5.60 -0.98
C LEU A 113 -6.81 -4.53 0.10
#